data_AF-A0A938Q5P9-F1
#
_entry.id   AF-A0A938Q5P9-F1
#
_cell.length_a   1.000
_cell.length_b   1.000
_cell.length_c   1.000
_cell.angle_alpha   90.00
_cell.angle_beta   90.00
_cell.angle_gamma   90.00
#
_symmetry.space_group_name_H-M   'P 1'
#
loop_
_entity.id
_entity.type
_entity.pdbx_description
1 polymer ?
#
loop_
_entity_poly.entity_id
_entity_poly.type
_entity_poly.pdbx_seq_one_letter_code
_entity_poly.pdbx_strand_id
1 'polypeptide(L)'
;MNCKNVIPQLRGWYDKYEKQGFTIIGVHSPEFAWEKPLDKVKAATATLKVRYPVVQDNDFTIWKRFGVWAWPSAILIDKKGIVRYSHVGEGAYEKTEAMIKQLLAE
;
A
#
# COMPACT_ATOMS: atom_id res chain seq x y z
N MET A 1 8.77 -12.09 -1.61
CA MET A 1 8.30 -12.30 -3.01
C MET A 1 6.89 -11.75 -3.22
N ASN A 2 5.93 -12.10 -2.35
CA ASN A 2 4.49 -11.80 -2.49
C ASN A 2 4.13 -10.31 -2.64
N CYS A 3 4.92 -9.39 -2.08
CA CYS A 3 4.70 -7.95 -2.26
C CYS A 3 4.75 -7.49 -3.73
N LYS A 4 5.52 -8.17 -4.59
CA LYS A 4 5.60 -7.80 -6.01
C LYS A 4 4.32 -8.16 -6.77
N ASN A 5 3.61 -9.20 -6.33
CA ASN A 5 2.41 -9.71 -7.00
C ASN A 5 1.20 -8.79 -6.81
N VAL A 6 1.12 -8.08 -5.67
CA VAL A 6 0.01 -7.15 -5.39
C VAL A 6 0.16 -5.81 -6.14
N ILE A 7 1.37 -5.42 -6.52
CA ILE A 7 1.66 -4.09 -7.09
C ILE A 7 0.88 -3.81 -8.40
N PRO A 8 0.78 -4.74 -9.36
CA PRO A 8 -0.06 -4.54 -10.54
C PRO A 8 -1.51 -4.16 -10.20
N GLN A 9 -2.10 -4.83 -9.20
CA GLN A 9 -3.46 -4.52 -8.75
C GLN A 9 -3.54 -3.13 -8.10
N LEU A 10 -2.60 -2.80 -7.21
CA LEU A 10 -2.54 -1.49 -6.55
C LEU A 10 -2.39 -0.36 -7.57
N ARG A 11 -1.56 -0.56 -8.61
CA ARG A 11 -1.43 0.38 -9.73
C ARG A 11 -2.75 0.54 -10.48
N GLY A 12 -3.43 -0.56 -10.78
CA GLY A 12 -4.74 -0.53 -11.44
C GLY A 12 -5.78 0.28 -10.66
N TRP A 13 -5.84 0.10 -9.34
CA TRP A 13 -6.74 0.89 -8.49
C TRP A 13 -6.34 2.35 -8.40
N TYR A 14 -5.05 2.65 -8.22
CA TYR A 14 -4.57 4.03 -8.17
C TYR A 14 -4.95 4.77 -9.47
N ASP A 15 -4.61 4.19 -10.62
CA ASP A 15 -4.89 4.79 -11.93
C ASP A 15 -6.38 5.01 -12.17
N LYS A 16 -7.23 4.08 -11.69
CA LYS A 16 -8.67 4.11 -11.87
C LYS A 16 -9.38 5.12 -10.96
N TYR A 17 -8.89 5.29 -9.73
CA TYR A 17 -9.61 6.01 -8.67
C TYR A 17 -8.93 7.29 -8.18
N GLU A 18 -7.68 7.57 -8.58
CA GLU A 18 -6.94 8.77 -8.15
C GLU A 18 -7.75 10.06 -8.36
N LYS A 19 -8.34 10.21 -9.55
CA LYS A 19 -9.17 11.38 -9.90
C LYS A 19 -10.49 11.47 -9.13
N GLN A 20 -10.89 10.41 -8.44
CA GLN A 20 -12.10 10.35 -7.61
C GLN A 20 -11.79 10.62 -6.13
N GLY A 21 -10.52 10.92 -5.80
CA GLY A 21 -10.08 11.19 -4.42
C GLY A 21 -9.50 9.98 -3.69
N PHE A 22 -9.24 8.86 -4.39
CA PHE A 22 -8.52 7.74 -3.81
C PHE A 22 -7.00 7.99 -3.86
N THR A 23 -6.29 7.68 -2.79
CA THR A 23 -4.82 7.72 -2.79
C THR A 23 -4.26 6.46 -2.16
N ILE A 24 -3.10 6.04 -2.64
CA ILE A 24 -2.32 4.96 -2.05
C ILE A 24 -1.05 5.59 -1.46
N ILE A 25 -0.67 5.17 -0.26
CA ILE A 25 0.65 5.45 0.30
C ILE A 25 1.33 4.10 0.49
N GLY A 26 2.37 3.83 -0.31
CA GLY A 26 3.19 2.64 -0.14
C GLY A 26 4.09 2.81 1.08
N VAL A 27 3.90 2.00 2.11
CA VAL A 27 4.79 2.00 3.28
C VAL A 27 5.83 0.90 3.08
N HIS A 28 7.05 1.28 2.71
CA HIS A 28 8.18 0.36 2.56
C HIS A 28 8.85 0.12 3.91
N SER A 29 8.37 -0.89 4.64
CA SER A 29 9.05 -1.44 5.81
C SER A 29 9.95 -2.60 5.34
N PRO A 30 11.28 -2.49 5.42
CA PRO A 30 12.21 -3.43 4.81
C PRO A 30 12.30 -4.74 5.60
N GLU A 31 12.20 -5.89 4.94
CA GLU A 31 12.39 -7.22 5.56
C GLU A 31 13.89 -7.47 5.82
N PHE A 32 14.75 -6.99 4.93
CA PHE A 32 16.19 -7.17 5.00
C PHE A 32 16.96 -5.84 5.02
N ALA A 33 18.14 -5.84 5.64
CA ALA A 33 18.99 -4.65 5.75
C ALA A 33 19.37 -4.05 4.38
N TRP A 34 19.53 -4.88 3.34
CA TRP A 34 19.85 -4.42 1.99
C TRP A 34 18.68 -3.72 1.28
N GLU A 35 17.48 -3.74 1.84
CA GLU A 35 16.31 -3.01 1.33
C GLU A 35 16.17 -1.61 1.94
N LYS A 36 17.00 -1.27 2.93
CA LYS A 36 17.06 0.05 3.58
C LYS A 36 17.71 1.17 2.75
N PRO A 37 18.64 0.93 1.80
CA PRO A 37 19.20 2.05 1.04
C PRO A 37 18.14 2.70 0.14
N LEU A 38 18.00 4.03 0.24
CA LEU A 38 16.99 4.80 -0.51
C LEU A 38 17.08 4.56 -2.02
N ASP A 39 18.29 4.45 -2.57
CA ASP A 39 18.48 4.23 -4.01
C ASP A 39 17.95 2.88 -4.48
N LYS A 40 17.98 1.85 -3.61
CA LYS A 40 17.38 0.54 -3.89
C LYS A 40 15.86 0.65 -3.94
N VAL A 41 15.26 1.37 -2.99
CA VAL A 41 13.82 1.61 -2.97
C VAL A 41 13.39 2.39 -4.20
N LYS A 42 14.09 3.48 -4.54
CA LYS A 42 13.83 4.29 -5.76
C LYS A 42 13.94 3.46 -7.05
N ALA A 43 15.00 2.65 -7.16
CA ALA A 43 15.18 1.79 -8.34
C ALA A 43 14.05 0.75 -8.45
N ALA A 44 13.62 0.18 -7.32
CA ALA A 44 12.53 -0.78 -7.28
C ALA A 44 11.17 -0.14 -7.65
N THR A 45 10.84 1.03 -7.09
CA THR A 45 9.59 1.73 -7.41
C THR A 45 9.53 2.14 -8.88
N ALA A 46 10.65 2.60 -9.45
CA ALA A 46 10.76 2.89 -10.88
C ALA A 46 10.55 1.63 -11.74
N THR A 47 11.24 0.53 -11.41
CA THR A 47 11.15 -0.75 -12.14
C THR A 47 9.73 -1.31 -12.11
N LEU A 48 9.05 -1.21 -10.96
CA LEU A 48 7.69 -1.71 -10.75
C LEU A 48 6.61 -0.72 -11.24
N LYS A 49 7.03 0.46 -11.72
CA LYS A 49 6.20 1.57 -12.18
C LYS A 49 5.18 2.02 -11.13
N VAL A 50 5.62 2.09 -9.88
CA VAL A 50 4.85 2.62 -8.76
C VAL A 50 4.81 4.15 -8.89
N ARG A 51 3.61 4.70 -9.10
CA ARG A 51 3.39 6.16 -9.25
C ARG A 51 2.85 6.85 -8.01
N TYR A 52 2.20 6.08 -7.14
CA TYR A 52 1.71 6.58 -5.88
C TYR A 52 2.87 6.88 -4.90
N PRO A 53 2.71 7.81 -3.95
CA PRO A 53 3.73 8.13 -2.96
C PRO A 53 4.20 6.90 -2.18
N VAL A 54 5.50 6.83 -1.91
CA VAL A 54 6.12 5.77 -1.10
C VAL A 54 6.87 6.40 0.06
N VAL A 55 6.55 5.98 1.27
CA VAL A 55 7.25 6.33 2.50
C VAL A 55 8.15 5.17 2.89
N GLN A 56 9.38 5.48 3.25
CA GLN A 56 10.34 4.50 3.72
C GLN A 56 10.30 4.41 5.24
N ASP A 57 9.91 3.25 5.77
CA ASP A 57 9.72 3.00 7.20
C ASP A 57 10.79 2.03 7.74
N ASN A 58 12.06 2.45 7.64
CA ASN A 58 13.23 1.62 8.00
C ASN A 58 13.27 1.18 9.47
N ASP A 59 12.58 1.92 10.35
CA ASP A 59 12.55 1.71 11.80
C ASP A 59 11.24 1.05 12.27
N PHE A 60 10.37 0.67 11.32
CA PHE A 60 9.07 0.04 11.60
C PHE A 60 8.14 0.90 12.46
N THR A 61 8.25 2.22 12.38
CA THR A 61 7.45 3.15 13.19
C THR A 61 5.99 3.12 12.72
N ILE A 62 5.77 3.22 11.41
CA ILE A 62 4.42 3.16 10.83
C ILE A 62 3.87 1.74 10.96
N TRP A 63 4.70 0.74 10.64
CA TRP A 63 4.36 -0.68 10.77
C TRP A 63 3.79 -1.02 12.15
N LYS A 64 4.50 -0.65 13.23
CA LYS A 64 4.07 -0.88 14.61
C LYS A 64 2.82 -0.07 14.96
N ARG A 65 2.75 1.20 14.53
CA ARG A 65 1.61 2.08 14.85
C ARG A 65 0.30 1.58 14.27
N PHE A 66 0.34 0.93 13.12
CA PHE A 66 -0.83 0.33 12.48
C PHE A 66 -1.04 -1.16 12.86
N GLY A 67 -0.24 -1.70 13.78
CA GLY A 67 -0.37 -3.09 14.23
C GLY A 67 -0.14 -4.13 13.12
N VAL A 68 0.66 -3.77 12.10
CA VAL A 68 0.99 -4.68 11.01
C VAL A 68 1.99 -5.74 11.51
N TRP A 69 1.86 -6.97 11.03
CA TRP A 69 2.71 -8.09 11.46
C TRP A 69 3.14 -9.03 10.33
N ALA A 70 2.64 -8.85 9.11
CA ALA A 70 3.05 -9.64 7.95
C ALA A 70 2.99 -8.83 6.65
N TRP A 71 3.84 -9.20 5.69
CA TRP A 71 3.85 -8.65 4.35
C TRP A 71 3.13 -9.57 3.35
N PRO A 72 2.42 -9.03 2.35
CA PRO A 72 1.94 -7.65 2.28
C PRO A 72 0.77 -7.42 3.25
N SER A 73 0.53 -6.17 3.63
CA SER A 73 -0.68 -5.76 4.36
C SER A 73 -1.24 -4.49 3.75
N ALA A 74 -2.56 -4.37 3.73
CA ALA A 74 -3.29 -3.21 3.23
C ALA A 74 -4.26 -2.70 4.31
N ILE A 75 -4.36 -1.39 4.44
CA ILE A 75 -5.27 -0.71 5.35
C ILE A 75 -6.00 0.36 4.55
N LEU A 76 -7.34 0.36 4.59
CA LEU A 76 -8.16 1.42 4.00
C LEU A 76 -8.63 2.38 5.09
N ILE A 77 -8.43 3.65 4.83
CA ILE A 77 -8.76 4.77 5.70
C ILE A 77 -9.75 5.66 4.94
N ASP A 78 -10.83 6.09 5.60
CA ASP A 78 -11.81 6.99 5.00
C ASP A 78 -11.39 8.46 5.03
N LYS A 79 -12.21 9.33 4.43
CA LYS A 79 -11.98 10.78 4.35
C LYS A 79 -11.89 11.47 5.73
N LYS A 80 -12.34 10.81 6.80
CA LYS A 80 -12.26 11.31 8.19
C LYS A 80 -11.04 10.78 8.94
N GLY A 81 -10.18 10.01 8.28
CA GLY A 81 -8.99 9.42 8.89
C GLY A 81 -9.27 8.17 9.72
N ILE A 82 -10.44 7.56 9.57
CA ILE A 82 -10.81 6.35 10.33
C ILE A 82 -10.45 5.10 9.53
N VAL A 83 -9.83 4.12 10.18
CA VAL A 83 -9.56 2.81 9.58
C VAL A 83 -10.87 2.05 9.41
N ARG A 84 -11.18 1.66 8.17
CA ARG A 84 -12.44 0.99 7.81
C ARG A 84 -12.26 -0.45 7.38
N TYR A 85 -11.05 -0.82 6.96
CA TYR A 85 -10.73 -2.16 6.50
C TYR A 85 -9.23 -2.42 6.62
N SER A 86 -8.88 -3.66 6.94
CA SER A 86 -7.49 -4.16 6.91
C SER A 86 -7.46 -5.55 6.29
N HIS A 87 -6.42 -5.82 5.50
CA HIS A 87 -6.15 -7.12 4.91
C HIS A 87 -4.68 -7.48 5.07
N VAL A 88 -4.41 -8.72 5.42
CA VAL A 88 -3.07 -9.29 5.51
C VAL A 88 -2.95 -10.38 4.46
N GLY A 89 -1.85 -10.38 3.72
CA GLY A 89 -1.56 -11.33 2.66
C GLY A 89 -1.89 -10.83 1.27
N GLU A 90 -1.57 -11.66 0.27
CA GLU A 90 -1.92 -11.45 -1.13
C GLU A 90 -3.37 -11.88 -1.37
N GLY A 91 -4.14 -11.09 -2.14
CA GLY A 91 -5.50 -11.43 -2.55
C GLY A 91 -6.57 -10.49 -2.02
N ALA A 92 -7.76 -11.03 -1.78
CA ALA A 92 -8.98 -10.29 -1.41
C ALA A 92 -9.27 -9.07 -2.29
N TYR A 93 -8.87 -9.11 -3.57
CA TYR A 93 -8.88 -7.95 -4.46
C TYR A 93 -10.31 -7.43 -4.70
N GLU A 94 -11.26 -8.31 -4.99
CA GLU A 94 -12.66 -7.91 -5.20
C GLU A 94 -13.27 -7.25 -3.98
N LYS A 95 -13.04 -7.83 -2.79
CA LYS A 95 -13.51 -7.29 -1.51
C LYS A 95 -12.86 -5.94 -1.22
N THR A 96 -11.56 -5.80 -1.45
CA THR A 96 -10.83 -4.56 -1.24
C THR A 96 -11.32 -3.47 -2.20
N GLU A 97 -11.52 -3.79 -3.48
CA GLU A 97 -12.05 -2.83 -4.45
C GLU A 97 -13.49 -2.41 -4.14
N ALA A 98 -14.32 -3.33 -3.66
CA ALA A 98 -15.68 -3.01 -3.20
C ALA A 98 -15.65 -2.01 -2.03
N MET A 99 -14.75 -2.21 -1.06
CA MET A 99 -14.55 -1.26 0.04
C MET A 99 -14.04 0.10 -0.48
N ILE A 100 -13.10 0.14 -1.43
CA ILE A 100 -12.63 1.39 -2.04
C ILE A 100 -13.81 2.15 -2.67
N LYS A 101 -14.65 1.48 -3.48
CA LYS A 101 -15.83 2.09 -4.10
C LYS A 101 -16.82 2.61 -3.06
N GLN A 102 -17.05 1.86 -1.99
CA GLN A 102 -17.93 2.28 -0.91
C GLN A 102 -17.42 3.56 -0.24
N LEU A 103 -16.14 3.61 0.15
CA LEU A 103 -15.56 4.78 0.83
C LEU A 103 -15.44 6.01 -0.08
N LEU A 104 -15.33 5.82 -1.40
CA LEU A 104 -15.36 6.93 -2.36
C LEU A 104 -16.74 7.58 -2.45
N ALA A 105 -17.80 6.79 -2.30
CA ALA A 105 -19.19 7.24 -2.37
C ALA A 105 -19.72 7.91 -1.08
N GLU A 106 -18.99 7.79 0.04
CA GLU A 106 -19.27 8.49 1.31
C GLU A 106 -18.91 9.99 1.24
#